data_AF-A0A0F5VJJ7-F1
#
_entry.id   AF-A0A0F5VJJ7-F1
#
_cell.length_a   1.000
_cell.length_b   1.000
_cell.length_c   1.000
_cell.angle_alpha   90.00
_cell.angle_beta   90.00
_cell.angle_gamma   90.00
#
_symmetry.space_group_name_H-M   'P 1'
#
loop_
_entity.id
_entity.type
_entity.pdbx_description
1 polymer ?
#
loop_
_entity_poly.entity_id
_entity_poly.type
_entity_poly.pdbx_seq_one_letter_code
_entity_poly.pdbx_strand_id
1 'polypeptide(L)'
;SKNYRYSTNHQVVIDADTRLVVAVGRPLPGNRNDCKAWELSGAKDAVGKTTVIADGGYRGTGLVIPHRREPGQAELPDWKEEHNTSHRKVRARVEHAFARMKTWKILRDCRLKGDGVPPAMLGIARLHNITLAG
;
A
#
# COMPACT_ATOMS: atom_id res chain seq x y z
N SER A 1 -12.81 -14.39 2.04
CA SER A 1 -13.14 -13.48 3.15
C SER A 1 -11.89 -13.18 3.96
N LYS A 2 -11.70 -11.94 4.42
CA LYS A 2 -10.61 -11.58 5.37
C LYS A 2 -11.02 -12.11 6.75
N ASN A 3 -10.72 -13.38 7.05
CA ASN A 3 -11.02 -13.96 8.36
C ASN A 3 -10.13 -13.30 9.42
N TYR A 4 -10.76 -12.68 10.43
CA TYR A 4 -10.13 -12.03 11.59
C TYR A 4 -9.06 -12.91 12.26
N ARG A 5 -9.24 -14.24 12.21
CA ARG A 5 -8.39 -15.21 12.90
C ARG A 5 -7.10 -15.57 12.16
N TYR A 6 -7.03 -15.36 10.84
CA TYR A 6 -5.98 -15.95 10.01
C TYR A 6 -5.24 -14.97 9.10
N SER A 7 -5.68 -13.72 8.96
CA SER A 7 -5.06 -12.76 8.03
C SER A 7 -4.52 -11.53 8.72
N THR A 8 -3.42 -11.00 8.19
CA THR A 8 -2.77 -9.76 8.61
C THR A 8 -2.91 -8.69 7.51
N ASN A 9 -3.12 -7.45 7.91
CA ASN A 9 -3.05 -6.27 7.04
C ASN A 9 -1.66 -5.64 7.22
N HIS A 10 -0.95 -5.42 6.12
CA HIS A 10 0.36 -4.79 6.09
C HIS A 10 0.30 -3.52 5.25
N GLN A 11 0.82 -2.44 5.81
CA GLN A 11 1.05 -1.20 5.09
C GLN A 11 2.48 -1.22 4.58
N VAL A 12 2.65 -1.10 3.27
CA VAL A 12 3.97 -1.04 2.62
C VAL A 12 4.00 0.22 1.79
N VAL A 13 5.01 1.04 2.01
CA VAL A 13 5.24 2.28 1.25
C VAL A 13 6.36 2.02 0.27
N ILE A 14 6.10 2.31 -1.00
CA ILE A 14 7.00 2.08 -2.12
C ILE A 14 7.21 3.41 -2.81
N ASP A 15 8.46 3.77 -3.03
CA ASP A 15 8.83 4.93 -3.83
C ASP A 15 8.43 4.67 -5.30
N ALA A 16 7.67 5.59 -5.89
CA ALA A 16 7.02 5.37 -7.18
C ALA A 16 8.00 5.33 -8.37
N ASP A 17 9.15 5.96 -8.23
CA ASP A 17 10.12 6.13 -9.32
C ASP A 17 11.18 5.03 -9.26
N THR A 18 11.76 4.80 -8.09
CA THR A 18 12.77 3.78 -7.85
C THR A 18 12.17 2.39 -7.63
N ARG A 19 10.88 2.31 -7.25
CA ARG A 19 10.15 1.07 -6.90
C ARG A 19 10.74 0.36 -5.68
N LEU A 20 11.54 1.06 -4.89
CA LEU A 20 12.10 0.58 -3.63
C LEU A 20 11.07 0.69 -2.52
N VAL A 21 11.05 -0.31 -1.64
CA VAL A 21 10.29 -0.24 -0.39
C VAL A 21 11.00 0.71 0.55
N VAL A 22 10.31 1.77 0.98
CA VAL A 22 10.85 2.80 1.87
C VAL A 22 10.34 2.68 3.30
N ALA A 23 9.18 2.05 3.49
CA ALA A 23 8.67 1.74 4.83
C ALA A 23 7.80 0.48 4.81
N VAL A 24 7.85 -0.28 5.91
CA VAL A 24 6.95 -1.39 6.20
C VAL A 24 6.35 -1.14 7.57
N GLY A 25 5.04 -0.92 7.60
CA GLY A 25 4.28 -0.73 8.83
C GLY A 25 4.12 -2.04 9.61
N ARG A 26 3.83 -1.91 10.90
CA ARG A 26 3.54 -3.06 11.76
C ARG A 26 2.32 -3.84 11.23
N PRO A 27 2.34 -5.18 11.30
CA PRO A 27 1.19 -5.99 10.92
C PRO A 27 0.00 -5.70 11.84
N LEU A 28 -1.17 -5.58 11.25
CA LEU A 28 -2.44 -5.40 11.96
C LEU A 28 -3.39 -6.56 11.67
N PRO A 29 -4.43 -6.77 12.49
CA PRO A 29 -5.49 -7.73 12.16
C PRO A 29 -6.11 -7.43 10.78
N GLY A 30 -6.33 -8.46 9.96
CA GLY A 30 -6.74 -8.32 8.57
C GLY A 30 -8.08 -7.60 8.33
N ASN A 31 -8.93 -7.49 9.35
CA ASN A 31 -10.22 -6.79 9.27
C ASN A 31 -10.10 -5.26 9.49
N ARG A 32 -8.92 -4.73 9.78
CA ARG A 32 -8.73 -3.28 9.90
C ARG A 32 -8.88 -2.63 8.53
N ASN A 33 -9.72 -1.60 8.48
CA ASN A 33 -9.85 -0.76 7.29
C ASN A 33 -8.52 -0.07 7.01
N ASP A 34 -8.28 0.24 5.74
CA ASP A 34 -6.96 0.70 5.31
C ASP A 34 -6.63 2.10 5.86
N CYS A 35 -7.63 2.97 6.08
CA CYS A 35 -7.43 4.25 6.77
C CYS A 35 -6.90 4.08 8.21
N LYS A 36 -7.49 3.18 9.00
CA LYS A 36 -6.99 2.89 10.36
C LYS A 36 -5.66 2.16 10.31
N ALA A 37 -5.46 1.31 9.31
CA ALA A 37 -4.20 0.61 9.16
C ALA A 37 -3.05 1.56 8.85
N TRP A 38 -3.28 2.57 8.00
CA TRP A 38 -2.32 3.63 7.69
C TRP A 38 -1.76 4.30 8.94
N GLU A 39 -2.64 4.65 9.88
CA GLU A 39 -2.26 5.30 11.14
C GLU A 39 -1.69 4.31 12.15
N LEU A 40 -2.41 3.23 12.46
CA LEU A 40 -2.03 2.28 13.52
C LEU A 40 -0.78 1.44 13.21
N SER A 41 -0.42 1.30 11.94
CA SER A 41 0.78 0.55 11.54
C SER A 41 2.07 1.35 11.76
N GLY A 42 1.97 2.67 11.99
CA GLY A 42 3.12 3.58 12.03
C GLY A 42 3.64 4.00 10.65
N ALA A 43 2.99 3.56 9.56
CA ALA A 43 3.41 3.94 8.20
C ALA A 43 3.25 5.44 7.95
N LYS A 44 2.19 6.06 8.49
CA LYS A 44 1.98 7.52 8.49
C LYS A 44 3.18 8.27 9.09
N ASP A 45 3.63 7.84 10.27
CA ASP A 45 4.74 8.49 10.97
C ASP A 45 6.06 8.27 10.26
N ALA A 46 6.29 7.07 9.72
CA ALA A 46 7.50 6.72 8.97
C ALA A 46 7.66 7.55 7.68
N VAL A 47 6.55 7.88 7.02
CA VAL A 47 6.53 8.73 5.81
C VAL A 47 6.68 10.22 6.15
N GLY A 48 6.23 10.63 7.33
CA GLY A 48 6.30 12.01 7.78
C GLY A 48 5.50 12.96 6.87
N LYS A 49 6.18 13.94 6.29
CA LYS A 49 5.57 14.98 5.43
C LYS A 49 5.60 14.65 3.94
N THR A 50 6.06 13.45 3.58
CA THR A 50 6.20 13.05 2.17
C THR A 50 4.83 12.88 1.54
N THR A 51 4.68 13.35 0.30
CA THR A 51 3.45 13.15 -0.47
C THR A 51 3.27 11.66 -0.77
N VAL A 52 2.13 11.10 -0.35
CA VAL A 52 1.79 9.70 -0.58
C VAL A 52 0.54 9.57 -1.43
N ILE A 53 0.63 8.71 -2.43
CA ILE A 53 -0.45 8.37 -3.35
C ILE A 53 -1.09 7.07 -2.89
N ALA A 54 -2.41 7.09 -2.69
CA ALA A 54 -3.17 5.95 -2.20
C ALA A 54 -4.43 5.71 -3.06
N ASP A 55 -5.05 4.54 -2.90
CA ASP A 55 -6.34 4.27 -3.55
C ASP A 55 -7.50 4.99 -2.86
N GLY A 56 -8.68 4.98 -3.49
CA GLY A 56 -9.88 5.63 -2.97
C GLY A 56 -10.42 5.04 -1.65
N GLY A 57 -9.84 3.93 -1.16
CA GLY A 57 -10.13 3.36 0.16
C GLY A 57 -9.58 4.21 1.30
N TYR A 58 -8.54 5.03 1.07
CA TYR A 58 -7.86 5.84 2.07
C TYR A 58 -8.52 7.22 2.31
N ARG A 59 -9.84 7.32 2.16
CA ARG A 59 -10.55 8.59 2.36
C ARG A 59 -10.37 9.13 3.79
N GLY A 60 -10.19 10.45 3.90
CA GLY A 60 -10.02 11.15 5.19
C GLY A 60 -8.62 11.04 5.81
N THR A 61 -7.62 10.51 5.09
CA THR A 61 -6.24 10.33 5.60
C THR A 61 -5.28 11.45 5.20
N GLY A 62 -5.70 12.36 4.32
CA GLY A 62 -4.85 13.42 3.75
C GLY A 62 -3.93 12.95 2.61
N LEU A 63 -3.99 11.67 2.23
CA LEU A 63 -3.23 11.12 1.11
C LEU A 63 -3.82 11.56 -0.24
N VAL A 64 -2.98 11.57 -1.28
CA VAL A 64 -3.41 11.84 -2.65
C VAL A 64 -4.17 10.63 -3.19
N ILE A 65 -5.50 10.75 -3.22
CA ILE A 65 -6.43 9.72 -3.68
C ILE A 65 -7.06 10.15 -5.02
N PRO A 66 -7.55 9.21 -5.85
CA PRO A 66 -8.19 9.57 -7.11
C PRO A 66 -9.49 10.34 -6.85
N HIS A 67 -9.79 11.29 -7.72
CA HIS A 67 -11.03 12.03 -7.74
C HIS A 67 -12.20 11.09 -8.02
N ARG A 68 -13.30 11.25 -7.26
CA ARG A 68 -14.53 10.48 -7.43
C ARG A 68 -15.67 11.40 -7.83
N ARG A 69 -16.62 10.88 -8.60
CA ARG A 69 -17.89 11.55 -8.91
C ARG A 69 -18.70 11.73 -7.64
N GLU A 70 -19.31 12.90 -7.51
CA GLU A 70 -20.28 13.19 -6.43
C GLU A 70 -21.66 12.57 -6.75
N PRO A 71 -22.51 12.36 -5.74
CA PRO A 71 -23.89 11.91 -5.98
C PRO A 71 -24.61 12.87 -6.94
N GLY A 72 -25.18 12.34 -8.02
CA GLY A 72 -25.87 13.14 -9.05
C GLY A 72 -24.96 13.72 -10.14
N GLN A 73 -23.64 13.55 -10.03
CA GLN A 73 -22.70 13.96 -11.06
C GLN A 73 -22.49 12.86 -12.11
N ALA A 74 -22.87 13.14 -13.36
CA ALA A 74 -22.73 12.19 -14.47
C ALA A 74 -21.24 11.92 -14.81
N GLU A 75 -20.46 12.99 -14.97
CA GLU A 75 -19.07 12.93 -15.42
C GLU A 75 -18.14 13.82 -14.59
N LEU A 76 -16.87 13.41 -14.50
CA LEU A 76 -15.83 14.24 -13.91
C LEU A 76 -15.38 15.29 -14.92
N PRO A 77 -15.07 16.53 -14.50
CA PRO A 77 -14.37 17.48 -15.34
C PRO A 77 -13.08 16.88 -15.91
N ASP A 78 -12.74 17.23 -17.16
CA ASP A 78 -11.61 16.66 -17.89
C ASP A 78 -10.29 16.68 -17.12
N TRP A 79 -9.99 17.79 -16.44
CA TRP A 79 -8.76 17.92 -15.65
C TRP A 79 -8.71 16.93 -14.46
N LYS A 80 -9.85 16.56 -13.86
CA LYS A 80 -9.91 15.54 -12.81
C LYS A 80 -9.69 14.15 -13.39
N GLU A 81 -10.22 13.90 -14.59
CA GLU A 81 -10.03 12.62 -15.30
C GLU A 81 -8.58 12.45 -15.77
N GLU A 82 -7.95 13.52 -16.24
CA GLU A 82 -6.52 13.56 -16.58
C GLU A 82 -5.65 13.31 -15.34
N HIS A 83 -5.94 13.98 -14.22
CA HIS A 83 -5.24 13.72 -12.96
C HIS A 83 -5.42 12.27 -12.49
N ASN A 84 -6.64 11.71 -12.59
CA ASN A 84 -6.89 10.30 -12.30
C ASN A 84 -6.10 9.35 -13.21
N THR A 85 -5.88 9.74 -14.46
CA THR A 85 -5.06 8.98 -15.41
C THR A 85 -3.59 8.98 -15.01
N SER A 86 -3.05 10.12 -14.59
CA SER A 86 -1.70 10.21 -14.01
C SER A 86 -1.59 9.37 -12.73
N HIS A 87 -2.56 9.49 -11.82
CA HIS A 87 -2.66 8.72 -10.59
C HIS A 87 -2.61 7.20 -10.85
N ARG A 88 -3.42 6.72 -11.81
CA ARG A 88 -3.43 5.30 -12.23
C ARG A 88 -2.07 4.84 -12.74
N LYS A 89 -1.34 5.65 -13.52
CA LYS A 89 0.00 5.30 -14.02
C LYS A 89 1.00 5.11 -12.87
N VAL A 90 0.96 6.00 -11.87
CA VAL A 90 1.83 5.87 -10.68
C VAL A 90 1.45 4.63 -9.87
N ARG A 91 0.15 4.43 -9.62
CA ARG A 91 -0.37 3.25 -8.91
C ARG A 91 0.02 1.94 -9.58
N ALA A 92 -0.05 1.87 -10.91
CA ALA A 92 0.34 0.66 -11.65
C ALA A 92 1.79 0.26 -11.39
N ARG A 93 2.73 1.21 -11.26
CA ARG A 93 4.13 0.93 -10.93
C ARG A 93 4.27 0.32 -9.53
N VAL A 94 3.60 0.92 -8.55
CA VAL A 94 3.58 0.46 -7.16
C VAL A 94 2.94 -0.92 -7.04
N GLU A 95 1.80 -1.14 -7.70
CA GLU A 95 1.10 -2.41 -7.70
C GLU A 95 1.92 -3.51 -8.38
N HIS A 96 2.65 -3.20 -9.45
CA HIS A 96 3.59 -4.12 -10.07
C HIS A 96 4.77 -4.50 -9.17
N ALA A 97 5.30 -3.56 -8.37
CA ALA A 97 6.33 -3.86 -7.39
C ALA A 97 5.78 -4.75 -6.27
N PHE A 98 4.62 -4.39 -5.73
CA PHE A 98 3.98 -5.16 -4.65
C PHE A 98 3.52 -6.56 -5.11
N ALA A 99 3.05 -6.70 -6.34
CA ALA A 99 2.71 -7.99 -6.94
C ALA A 99 3.94 -8.90 -7.06
N ARG A 100 5.11 -8.35 -7.46
CA ARG A 100 6.37 -9.10 -7.47
C ARG A 100 6.74 -9.58 -6.08
N MET A 101 6.67 -8.73 -5.05
CA MET A 101 6.95 -9.16 -3.68
C MET A 101 6.03 -10.31 -3.25
N LYS A 102 4.74 -10.26 -3.58
CA LYS A 102 3.76 -11.30 -3.25
C LYS A 102 4.02 -12.67 -3.89
N THR A 103 4.86 -12.77 -4.92
CA THR A 103 5.18 -14.08 -5.52
C THR A 103 6.12 -14.92 -4.66
N TRP A 104 6.83 -14.28 -3.73
CA TRP A 104 7.87 -14.90 -2.91
C TRP A 104 7.24 -15.91 -1.95
N LYS A 105 7.79 -17.13 -1.92
CA LYS A 105 7.26 -18.25 -1.12
C LYS A 105 7.09 -17.86 0.35
N ILE A 106 8.05 -17.12 0.91
CA ILE A 106 7.99 -16.66 2.30
C ILE A 106 6.74 -15.81 2.59
N LEU A 107 6.33 -14.89 1.71
CA LEU A 107 5.08 -14.13 1.91
C LEU A 107 3.83 -15.00 1.71
N ARG A 108 3.91 -16.03 0.86
CA ARG A 108 2.82 -16.98 0.66
C ARG A 108 2.60 -17.84 1.90
N ASP A 109 3.69 -18.24 2.55
CA ASP A 109 3.68 -19.14 3.71
C ASP A 109 3.42 -18.37 5.01
N CYS A 110 3.91 -17.13 5.12
CA CYS A 110 3.64 -16.19 6.24
C CYS A 110 2.28 -15.48 6.12
N ARG A 111 1.27 -16.09 5.48
CA ARG A 111 -0.09 -15.54 5.37
C ARG A 111 -0.90 -15.65 6.65
N LEU A 112 -0.50 -16.54 7.56
CA LEU A 112 -1.20 -16.84 8.80
C LEU A 112 -0.67 -15.97 9.96
N LYS A 113 -1.58 -15.56 10.85
CA LYS A 113 -1.28 -14.77 12.04
C LYS A 113 -0.21 -15.47 12.90
N GLY A 114 0.92 -14.79 13.16
CA GLY A 114 2.01 -15.27 14.01
C GLY A 114 3.17 -14.27 14.09
N ASP A 115 4.10 -14.49 15.00
CA ASP A 115 5.18 -13.52 15.32
C ASP A 115 6.26 -13.42 14.23
N GLY A 116 6.32 -14.38 13.30
CA GLY A 116 7.27 -14.41 12.19
C GLY A 116 6.92 -13.49 11.00
N VAL A 117 5.70 -12.94 10.96
CA VAL A 117 5.22 -12.14 9.83
C VAL A 117 5.95 -10.78 9.70
N PRO A 118 6.13 -9.96 10.76
CA PRO A 118 6.89 -8.72 10.65
C PRO A 118 8.35 -8.89 10.16
N PRO A 119 9.17 -9.81 10.72
CA PRO A 119 10.53 -9.99 10.21
C PRO A 119 10.57 -10.56 8.79
N ALA A 120 9.61 -11.41 8.41
CA ALA A 120 9.49 -11.90 7.03
C ALA A 120 9.20 -10.75 6.04
N MET A 121 8.24 -9.87 6.36
CA MET A 121 7.91 -8.70 5.53
C MET A 121 9.11 -7.76 5.34
N LEU A 122 9.85 -7.47 6.42
CA LEU A 122 11.07 -6.65 6.35
C LEU A 122 12.17 -7.33 5.54
N GLY A 123 12.37 -8.64 5.72
CA GLY A 123 13.34 -9.42 4.93
C GLY A 123 13.03 -9.37 3.44
N ILE A 124 11.77 -9.56 3.06
CA ILE A 124 11.34 -9.51 1.65
C ILE A 124 11.45 -8.09 1.08
N ALA A 125 11.11 -7.06 1.84
CA ALA A 125 11.34 -5.68 1.43
C ALA A 125 12.82 -5.41 1.15
N ARG A 126 13.71 -5.87 2.04
CA ARG A 126 15.17 -5.73 1.86
C ARG A 126 15.67 -6.49 0.63
N LEU A 127 15.24 -7.74 0.44
CA LEU A 127 15.66 -8.56 -0.71
C LEU A 127 15.13 -8.00 -2.03
N HIS A 128 13.90 -7.49 -2.05
CA HIS A 128 13.33 -6.76 -3.20
C HIS A 128 14.18 -5.55 -3.56
N ASN A 129 14.55 -4.73 -2.57
CA ASN A 129 15.41 -3.56 -2.80
C ASN A 129 16.78 -3.95 -3.36
N ILE A 130 17.40 -5.01 -2.83
CA ILE A 130 18.69 -5.52 -3.35
C ILE A 130 18.56 -5.98 -4.79
N THR A 131 17.46 -6.64 -5.17
CA THR A 131 17.26 -7.13 -6.54
C THR A 131 17.08 -6.00 -7.57
N LEU A 132 16.68 -4.80 -7.13
CA LEU A 132 16.51 -3.64 -8.00
C LEU A 132 17.72 -2.70 -8.04
N ALA A 133 18.50 -2.63 -6.95
CA ALA A 133 19.58 -1.65 -6.78
C ALA A 133 20.98 -2.26 -6.64
N GLY A 134 21.10 -3.58 -6.50
CA GLY A 134 22.35 -4.32 -6.55
C GLY A 134 22.60 -4.90 -7.93
#